data_AF-A0A813J8V1-F1
#
_entry.id   AF-A0A813J8V1-F1
#
_cell.length_a   1.000
_cell.length_b   1.000
_cell.length_c   1.000
_cell.angle_alpha   90.00
_cell.angle_beta   90.00
_cell.angle_gamma   90.00
#
_symmetry.space_group_name_H-M   'P 1'
#
loop_
_entity.id
_entity.type
_entity.pdbx_description
1 polymer ?
#
loop_
_entity_poly.entity_id
_entity_poly.type
_entity_poly.pdbx_seq_one_letter_code
_entity_poly.pdbx_strand_id
1 'polypeptide(L)'
;MVMLRLELLSRFQVVQSRENYKKILRECAPEAAGIIACITLVAALRARGDFQVTGEDQEAWEHIKREWPLLMTADTLLALQVLLRLVLIISAVLRSGDGGLLPLADEAALLWLGGAIARMVLLTQSTAYMLDGPAGSIMPAACEAAVVPLLLVLSHGSLRRSPVTVVLVTLAVWQFSCRNYLNIASEFTANVLFTAAHSFEFLASFAYLFRTLLIDNGSKGHHVSVGFTHLLMPIQQGLAAYFWLQAFDPDADVNGGGLGIAVIQIGCVVQLGVYLATAALYTAEWFGDQQQPWEGSHPITADI
;
A
#
# COMPACT_ATOMS: atom_id res chain seq x y z
N MET A 1 -20.12 40.71 25.64
CA MET A 1 -20.03 40.70 24.16
C MET A 1 -18.99 39.69 23.64
N VAL A 2 -17.82 39.54 24.28
CA VAL A 2 -16.76 38.58 23.87
C VAL A 2 -17.20 37.10 23.96
N MET A 3 -17.90 36.72 25.03
CA MET A 3 -18.37 35.33 25.23
C MET A 3 -19.35 34.86 24.13
N LEU A 4 -20.21 35.76 23.64
CA LEU A 4 -21.18 35.47 22.59
C LEU A 4 -20.51 35.28 21.21
N ARG A 5 -19.36 35.91 20.98
CA ARG A 5 -18.54 35.69 19.77
C ARG A 5 -17.82 34.35 19.81
N LEU A 6 -17.34 33.90 20.98
CA LEU A 6 -16.70 32.59 21.14
C LEU A 6 -17.67 31.43 20.88
N GLU A 7 -18.90 31.50 21.38
CA GLU A 7 -19.92 30.45 21.10
C GLU A 7 -20.37 30.42 19.64
N LEU A 8 -20.45 31.57 18.97
CA LEU A 8 -20.78 31.63 17.55
C LEU A 8 -19.66 31.05 16.69
N LEU A 9 -18.39 31.35 17.02
CA LEU A 9 -17.24 30.80 16.32
C LEU A 9 -17.12 29.28 16.53
N SER A 10 -17.35 28.77 17.74
CA SER A 10 -17.30 27.33 17.99
C SER A 10 -18.42 26.59 17.24
N ARG A 11 -19.65 27.13 17.21
CA ARG A 11 -20.76 26.55 16.44
C ARG A 11 -20.50 26.60 14.93
N PHE A 12 -19.94 27.69 14.42
CA PHE A 12 -19.62 27.82 13.00
C PHE A 12 -18.52 26.83 12.58
N GLN A 13 -17.47 26.67 13.40
CA GLN A 13 -16.43 25.65 13.18
C GLN A 13 -17.01 24.23 13.16
N VAL A 14 -17.92 23.90 14.08
CA VAL A 14 -18.58 22.57 14.12
C VAL A 14 -19.42 22.30 12.87
N VAL A 15 -20.15 23.31 12.36
CA VAL A 15 -20.97 23.16 11.15
C VAL A 15 -20.09 22.98 9.91
N GLN A 16 -19.08 23.83 9.72
CA GLN A 16 -18.16 23.75 8.58
C GLN A 16 -17.36 22.43 8.60
N SER A 17 -16.94 21.98 9.78
CA SER A 17 -16.30 20.68 9.97
C SER A 17 -17.23 19.53 9.51
N ARG A 18 -18.52 19.58 9.85
CA ARG A 18 -19.49 18.55 9.47
C ARG A 18 -19.72 18.46 7.95
N GLU A 19 -19.75 19.59 7.25
CA GLU A 19 -19.88 19.61 5.79
C GLU A 19 -18.64 19.04 5.10
N ASN A 20 -17.45 19.39 5.60
CA ASN A 20 -16.19 18.84 5.11
C ASN A 20 -16.12 17.31 5.32
N TYR A 21 -16.51 16.82 6.49
CA TYR A 21 -16.57 15.37 6.74
C TYR A 21 -17.53 14.64 5.80
N LYS A 22 -18.71 15.21 5.53
CA LYS A 22 -19.66 14.62 4.57
C LYS A 22 -19.07 14.56 3.16
N LYS A 23 -18.36 15.61 2.73
CA LYS A 23 -17.68 15.65 1.43
C LYS A 23 -16.60 14.57 1.34
N ILE A 24 -15.74 14.48 2.37
CA ILE A 24 -14.69 13.45 2.46
C ILE A 24 -15.30 12.04 2.43
N LEU A 25 -16.33 11.78 3.22
CA LEU A 25 -17.00 10.47 3.26
C LEU A 25 -17.62 10.12 1.91
N ARG A 26 -18.17 11.09 1.19
CA ARG A 26 -18.75 10.87 -0.14
C ARG A 26 -17.66 10.60 -1.18
N GLU A 27 -16.53 11.30 -1.10
CA GLU A 27 -15.41 11.14 -2.02
C GLU A 27 -14.60 9.85 -1.77
N CYS A 28 -14.52 9.38 -0.52
CA CYS A 28 -13.92 8.10 -0.12
C CYS A 28 -14.91 6.93 -0.14
N ALA A 29 -16.18 7.16 -0.46
CA ALA A 29 -17.20 6.11 -0.44
C ALA A 29 -16.84 4.89 -1.31
N PRO A 30 -16.35 5.03 -2.57
CA PRO A 30 -16.05 3.86 -3.38
C PRO A 30 -14.89 3.04 -2.80
N GLU A 31 -13.89 3.68 -2.19
CA GLU A 31 -12.78 2.95 -1.58
C GLU A 31 -13.14 2.33 -0.24
N ALA A 32 -13.92 3.03 0.59
CA ALA A 32 -14.47 2.44 1.80
C ALA A 32 -15.31 1.20 1.47
N ALA A 33 -16.15 1.27 0.43
CA ALA A 33 -16.89 0.12 -0.08
C ALA A 33 -15.96 -1.00 -0.58
N GLY A 34 -14.88 -0.65 -1.29
CA GLY A 34 -13.85 -1.60 -1.72
C GLY A 34 -13.16 -2.31 -0.54
N ILE A 35 -12.73 -1.56 0.48
CA ILE A 35 -12.14 -2.12 1.71
C ILE A 35 -13.14 -3.06 2.39
N ILE A 36 -14.38 -2.62 2.60
CA ILE A 36 -15.42 -3.42 3.25
C ILE A 36 -15.68 -4.70 2.46
N ALA A 37 -15.71 -4.63 1.12
CA ALA A 37 -15.86 -5.79 0.25
C ALA A 37 -14.68 -6.75 0.39
N CYS A 38 -13.44 -6.26 0.40
CA CYS A 38 -12.24 -7.10 0.62
C CYS A 38 -12.27 -7.79 1.98
N ILE A 39 -12.58 -7.06 3.06
CA ILE A 39 -12.65 -7.60 4.43
C ILE A 39 -13.77 -8.64 4.52
N THR A 40 -14.93 -8.35 3.95
CA THR A 40 -16.09 -9.25 3.97
C THR A 40 -15.83 -10.51 3.15
N LEU A 41 -15.18 -10.39 1.99
CA LEU A 41 -14.77 -11.52 1.17
C LEU A 41 -13.78 -12.42 1.91
N VAL A 42 -12.74 -11.84 2.51
CA VAL A 42 -11.75 -12.58 3.31
C VAL A 42 -12.42 -13.27 4.51
N ALA A 43 -13.31 -12.56 5.22
CA ALA A 43 -14.06 -13.14 6.33
C ALA A 43 -14.99 -14.29 5.89
N ALA A 44 -15.64 -14.16 4.74
CA ALA A 44 -16.52 -15.18 4.19
C ALA A 44 -15.75 -16.42 3.71
N LEU A 45 -14.62 -16.23 3.01
CA LEU A 45 -13.73 -17.32 2.59
C LEU A 45 -13.17 -18.06 3.80
N ARG A 46 -12.77 -17.32 4.83
CA ARG A 46 -12.36 -17.90 6.11
C ARG A 46 -13.48 -18.73 6.75
N ALA A 47 -14.67 -18.15 6.89
CA ALA A 47 -15.80 -18.84 7.50
C ALA A 47 -16.11 -20.15 6.75
N ARG A 48 -15.97 -20.17 5.42
CA ARG A 48 -16.11 -21.37 4.61
C ARG A 48 -14.98 -22.38 4.83
N GLY A 49 -13.73 -21.93 4.94
CA GLY A 49 -12.58 -22.79 5.22
C GLY A 49 -12.70 -23.52 6.56
N ASP A 50 -13.20 -22.85 7.60
CA ASP A 50 -13.46 -23.45 8.92
C ASP A 50 -14.45 -24.63 8.87
N PHE A 51 -15.38 -24.67 7.90
CA PHE A 51 -16.33 -25.79 7.76
C PHE A 51 -15.75 -27.01 7.02
N GLN A 52 -14.61 -26.87 6.34
CA GLN A 52 -14.02 -27.95 5.52
C GLN A 52 -12.95 -28.76 6.23
N VAL A 53 -12.44 -28.29 7.37
CA VAL A 53 -11.45 -29.03 8.17
C VAL A 53 -12.16 -30.13 8.96
N THR A 54 -11.84 -31.40 8.70
CA THR A 54 -12.45 -32.56 9.38
C THR A 54 -11.37 -33.48 9.95
N GLY A 55 -11.58 -34.04 11.15
CA GLY A 55 -10.73 -35.10 11.70
C GLY A 55 -9.42 -34.62 12.30
N GLU A 56 -8.31 -35.29 11.95
CA GLU A 56 -6.97 -35.10 12.54
C GLU A 56 -6.37 -33.70 12.31
N ASP A 57 -6.79 -33.01 11.24
CA ASP A 57 -6.32 -31.65 10.91
C ASP A 57 -6.91 -30.56 11.82
N GLN A 58 -7.93 -30.88 12.62
CA GLN A 58 -8.60 -29.91 13.50
C GLN A 58 -7.67 -29.40 14.61
N GLU A 59 -6.87 -30.28 15.22
CA GLU A 59 -5.96 -29.90 16.31
C GLU A 59 -4.84 -28.98 15.82
N ALA A 60 -4.26 -29.31 14.65
CA ALA A 60 -3.26 -28.46 13.99
C ALA A 60 -3.87 -27.10 13.61
N TRP A 61 -5.09 -27.09 13.07
CA TRP A 61 -5.80 -25.86 12.74
C TRP A 61 -6.08 -24.99 13.98
N GLU A 62 -6.49 -25.58 15.10
CA GLU A 62 -6.69 -24.86 16.37
C GLU A 62 -5.38 -24.35 16.99
N HIS A 63 -4.26 -25.01 16.73
CA HIS A 63 -2.94 -24.52 17.10
C HIS A 63 -2.58 -23.27 16.28
N ILE A 64 -2.70 -23.33 14.95
CA ILE A 64 -2.43 -22.20 14.04
C ILE A 64 -3.31 -20.99 14.41
N LYS A 65 -4.59 -21.23 14.72
CA LYS A 65 -5.52 -20.18 15.18
C LYS A 65 -5.06 -19.49 16.46
N ARG A 66 -4.43 -20.21 17.39
CA ARG A 66 -3.89 -19.66 18.65
C ARG A 66 -2.65 -18.81 18.43
N GLU A 67 -1.78 -19.18 17.49
CA GLU A 67 -0.55 -18.45 17.18
C GLU A 67 -0.81 -17.12 16.46
N TRP A 68 -1.88 -17.03 15.66
CA TRP A 68 -2.15 -15.86 14.82
C TRP A 68 -3.48 -15.15 15.15
N PRO A 69 -3.65 -14.54 16.34
CA PRO A 69 -4.96 -14.08 16.81
C PRO A 69 -5.62 -12.98 15.96
N LEU A 70 -4.85 -12.16 15.25
CA LEU A 70 -5.38 -10.99 14.53
C LEU A 70 -6.14 -11.36 13.24
N LEU A 71 -5.68 -12.38 12.50
CA LEU A 71 -6.29 -12.83 11.22
C LEU A 71 -6.20 -14.37 10.99
N MET A 72 -5.81 -15.13 12.01
CA MET A 72 -5.75 -16.60 12.16
C MET A 72 -4.91 -17.43 11.19
N THR A 73 -4.53 -16.91 10.03
CA THR A 73 -3.51 -17.54 9.17
C THR A 73 -2.59 -16.46 8.59
N ALA A 74 -1.30 -16.77 8.55
CA ALA A 74 -0.27 -15.87 8.07
C ALA A 74 -0.54 -15.45 6.60
N ASP A 75 -1.01 -16.39 5.78
CA ASP A 75 -1.33 -16.15 4.37
C ASP A 75 -2.53 -15.25 4.14
N THR A 76 -3.52 -15.25 5.05
CA THR A 76 -4.70 -14.38 4.94
C THR A 76 -4.33 -12.90 5.09
N LEU A 77 -3.28 -12.59 5.87
CA LEU A 77 -2.75 -11.22 6.00
C LEU A 77 -2.19 -10.71 4.66
N LEU A 78 -1.36 -11.53 4.02
CA LEU A 78 -0.76 -11.19 2.72
C LEU A 78 -1.82 -11.16 1.61
N ALA A 79 -2.80 -12.08 1.64
CA ALA A 79 -3.91 -12.05 0.70
C ALA A 79 -4.74 -10.77 0.84
N LEU A 80 -5.03 -10.35 2.07
CA LEU A 80 -5.72 -9.08 2.34
C LEU A 80 -4.88 -7.89 1.88
N GLN A 81 -3.57 -7.89 2.11
CA GLN A 81 -2.67 -6.85 1.61
C GLN A 81 -2.78 -6.70 0.08
N VAL A 82 -2.74 -7.81 -0.67
CA VAL A 82 -2.85 -7.82 -2.13
C VAL A 82 -4.21 -7.30 -2.60
N LEU A 83 -5.30 -7.70 -1.94
CA LEU A 83 -6.65 -7.23 -2.24
C LEU A 83 -6.80 -5.72 -2.02
N LEU A 84 -6.32 -5.22 -0.88
CA LEU A 84 -6.30 -3.79 -0.59
C LEU A 84 -5.46 -3.04 -1.62
N ARG A 85 -4.36 -3.64 -2.10
CA ARG A 85 -3.46 -3.06 -3.11
C ARG A 85 -4.20 -2.87 -4.42
N LEU A 86 -4.99 -3.85 -4.83
CA LEU A 86 -5.84 -3.74 -6.01
C LEU A 86 -6.84 -2.57 -5.86
N VAL A 87 -7.53 -2.46 -4.71
CA VAL A 87 -8.47 -1.35 -4.46
C VAL A 87 -7.78 0.01 -4.55
N LEU A 88 -6.60 0.14 -3.96
CA LEU A 88 -5.80 1.37 -3.98
C LEU A 88 -5.38 1.75 -5.41
N ILE A 89 -4.93 0.78 -6.21
CA ILE A 89 -4.46 1.03 -7.57
C ILE A 89 -5.63 1.35 -8.51
N ILE A 90 -6.78 0.66 -8.36
CA ILE A 90 -8.01 1.01 -9.08
C ILE A 90 -8.42 2.46 -8.76
N SER A 91 -8.42 2.82 -7.47
CA SER A 91 -8.72 4.18 -7.02
C SER A 91 -7.79 5.22 -7.65
N ALA A 92 -6.48 4.94 -7.67
CA ALA A 92 -5.49 5.82 -8.30
C ALA A 92 -5.69 5.96 -9.82
N VAL A 93 -5.97 4.85 -10.54
CA VAL A 93 -6.24 4.89 -11.99
C VAL A 93 -7.49 5.71 -12.29
N LEU A 94 -8.60 5.47 -11.57
CA LEU A 94 -9.86 6.16 -11.81
C LEU A 94 -9.75 7.68 -11.61
N ARG A 95 -8.83 8.14 -10.77
CA ARG A 95 -8.61 9.57 -10.50
C ARG A 95 -7.43 10.19 -11.22
N SER A 96 -6.64 9.41 -11.94
CA SER A 96 -5.54 9.93 -12.76
C SER A 96 -6.03 10.84 -13.90
N GLY A 97 -7.30 10.75 -14.28
CA GLY A 97 -7.93 11.61 -15.29
C GLY A 97 -8.19 13.05 -14.85
N ASP A 98 -8.18 13.33 -13.54
CA ASP A 98 -8.57 14.65 -13.01
C ASP A 98 -7.43 15.68 -13.05
N GLY A 99 -6.28 15.33 -13.65
CA GLY A 99 -5.12 16.21 -13.78
C GLY A 99 -4.35 16.47 -12.48
N GLY A 100 -4.80 15.89 -11.36
CA GLY A 100 -4.16 16.00 -10.05
C GLY A 100 -2.85 15.21 -9.99
N LEU A 101 -1.88 15.73 -9.24
CA LEU A 101 -0.65 15.03 -8.92
C LEU A 101 -0.96 13.88 -7.93
N LEU A 102 -0.92 12.65 -8.41
CA LEU A 102 -1.09 11.45 -7.59
C LEU A 102 0.28 11.00 -7.02
N PRO A 103 0.45 10.82 -5.70
CA PRO A 103 1.70 10.31 -5.12
C PRO A 103 2.11 8.91 -5.60
N LEU A 104 1.15 8.13 -6.11
CA LEU A 104 1.41 6.80 -6.68
C LEU A 104 1.83 6.84 -8.16
N ALA A 105 1.74 7.98 -8.85
CA ALA A 105 2.01 8.05 -10.29
C ALA A 105 3.51 8.16 -10.65
N ASP A 106 3.80 8.02 -11.94
CA ASP A 106 5.13 8.08 -12.56
C ASP A 106 6.13 7.05 -12.01
N GLU A 107 7.22 7.49 -11.36
CA GLU A 107 8.33 6.64 -10.94
C GLU A 107 7.92 5.64 -9.85
N ALA A 108 7.04 6.05 -8.93
CA ALA A 108 6.52 5.14 -7.90
C ALA A 108 5.71 4.00 -8.54
N ALA A 109 4.75 4.30 -9.42
CA ALA A 109 3.99 3.29 -10.17
C ALA A 109 4.91 2.38 -11.01
N LEU A 110 5.96 2.94 -11.62
CA LEU A 110 6.89 2.18 -12.43
C LEU A 110 7.71 1.17 -11.60
N LEU A 111 8.14 1.55 -10.40
CA LEU A 111 8.82 0.64 -9.47
C LEU A 111 7.85 -0.42 -8.94
N TRP A 112 6.62 -0.05 -8.60
CA TRP A 112 5.56 -1.01 -8.27
C TRP A 112 5.30 -1.99 -9.42
N LEU A 113 5.30 -1.51 -10.67
CA LEU A 113 5.13 -2.36 -11.86
C LEU A 113 6.26 -3.38 -11.97
N GLY A 114 7.51 -2.98 -11.73
CA GLY A 114 8.65 -3.90 -11.69
C GLY A 114 8.46 -5.01 -10.66
N GLY A 115 7.97 -4.66 -9.46
CA GLY A 115 7.64 -5.62 -8.41
C GLY A 115 6.49 -6.55 -8.80
N ALA A 116 5.41 -6.02 -9.37
CA ALA A 116 4.25 -6.79 -9.81
C ALA A 116 4.60 -7.77 -10.96
N ILE A 117 5.42 -7.33 -11.92
CA ILE A 117 5.92 -8.20 -13.00
C ILE A 117 6.79 -9.31 -12.42
N ALA A 118 7.71 -8.99 -11.49
CA ALA A 118 8.54 -9.99 -10.84
C ALA A 118 7.69 -11.05 -10.12
N ARG A 119 6.63 -10.64 -9.41
CA ARG A 119 5.66 -11.58 -8.79
C ARG A 119 4.87 -12.39 -9.81
N MET A 120 4.42 -11.78 -10.89
CA MET A 120 3.69 -12.51 -11.93
C MET A 120 4.55 -13.60 -12.57
N VAL A 121 5.81 -13.27 -12.90
CA VAL A 121 6.76 -14.26 -13.42
C VAL A 121 7.03 -15.33 -12.35
N LEU A 122 7.21 -14.95 -11.09
CA LEU A 122 7.39 -15.88 -9.98
C LEU A 122 6.25 -16.90 -9.87
N LEU A 123 5.00 -16.44 -9.91
CA LEU A 123 3.80 -17.29 -9.81
C LEU A 123 3.69 -18.28 -10.98
N THR A 124 4.31 -17.98 -12.14
CA THR A 124 4.39 -18.93 -13.26
C THR A 124 5.53 -19.94 -13.13
N GLN A 125 6.53 -19.67 -12.29
CA GLN A 125 7.72 -20.50 -12.13
C GLN A 125 7.63 -21.45 -10.95
N SER A 126 7.04 -21.02 -9.83
CA SER A 126 7.01 -21.83 -8.62
C SER A 126 5.73 -21.59 -7.83
N THR A 127 5.11 -22.69 -7.40
CA THR A 127 3.96 -22.66 -6.49
C THR A 127 4.40 -22.50 -5.03
N ALA A 128 5.68 -22.62 -4.72
CA ALA A 128 6.20 -22.52 -3.35
C ALA A 128 6.01 -21.13 -2.72
N TYR A 129 5.79 -20.11 -3.55
CA TYR A 129 5.50 -18.74 -3.13
C TYR A 129 4.01 -18.37 -3.25
N MET A 130 3.14 -19.33 -3.61
CA MET A 130 1.71 -19.11 -3.53
C MET A 130 1.30 -19.06 -2.07
N LEU A 131 0.43 -18.11 -1.75
CA LEU A 131 -0.16 -18.02 -0.41
C LEU A 131 -1.06 -19.23 -0.21
N ASP A 132 -0.86 -19.98 0.87
CA ASP A 132 -1.73 -21.09 1.22
C ASP A 132 -2.98 -20.61 2.00
N GLY A 133 -3.93 -21.52 2.27
CA GLY A 133 -5.08 -21.23 3.10
C GLY A 133 -6.32 -20.65 2.39
N PRO A 134 -7.37 -20.31 3.16
CA PRO A 134 -8.73 -20.10 2.64
C PRO A 134 -8.88 -18.84 1.77
N ALA A 135 -8.06 -17.82 2.03
CA ALA A 135 -7.99 -16.60 1.22
C ALA A 135 -6.79 -16.62 0.24
N GLY A 136 -5.99 -17.69 0.25
CA GLY A 136 -4.80 -17.85 -0.59
C GLY A 136 -5.12 -18.33 -2.01
N SER A 137 -4.11 -18.94 -2.63
CA SER A 137 -4.16 -19.60 -3.93
C SER A 137 -4.44 -18.63 -5.10
N ILE A 138 -5.48 -18.91 -5.89
CA ILE A 138 -5.77 -18.24 -7.17
C ILE A 138 -6.21 -16.79 -6.96
N MET A 139 -6.88 -16.45 -5.85
CA MET A 139 -7.46 -15.11 -5.68
C MET A 139 -6.38 -14.01 -5.56
N PRO A 140 -5.38 -14.10 -4.66
CA PRO A 140 -4.29 -13.13 -4.63
C PRO A 140 -3.51 -13.10 -5.95
N ALA A 141 -3.28 -14.25 -6.58
CA ALA A 141 -2.63 -14.33 -7.89
C ALA A 141 -3.39 -13.57 -8.99
N ALA A 142 -4.72 -13.72 -9.04
CA ALA A 142 -5.57 -12.98 -9.97
C ALA A 142 -5.56 -11.47 -9.71
N CYS A 143 -5.49 -11.07 -8.44
CA CYS A 143 -5.39 -9.66 -8.07
C CYS A 143 -4.04 -9.05 -8.47
N GLU A 144 -2.93 -9.75 -8.24
CA GLU A 144 -1.60 -9.35 -8.74
C GLU A 144 -1.59 -9.24 -10.27
N ALA A 145 -2.20 -10.20 -10.98
CA ALA A 145 -2.33 -10.14 -12.43
C ALA A 145 -3.14 -8.92 -12.90
N ALA A 146 -4.23 -8.60 -12.21
CA ALA A 146 -5.07 -7.45 -12.51
C ALA A 146 -4.38 -6.11 -12.23
N VAL A 147 -3.44 -6.08 -11.27
CA VAL A 147 -2.67 -4.88 -10.91
C VAL A 147 -1.69 -4.46 -12.01
N VAL A 148 -1.09 -5.40 -12.74
CA VAL A 148 -0.09 -5.12 -13.79
C VAL A 148 -0.59 -4.13 -14.86
N PRO A 149 -1.72 -4.35 -15.55
CA PRO A 149 -2.18 -3.40 -16.57
C PRO A 149 -2.54 -2.03 -15.98
N LEU A 150 -3.04 -1.98 -14.74
CA LEU A 150 -3.37 -0.73 -14.06
C LEU A 150 -2.11 0.09 -13.75
N LEU A 151 -1.06 -0.56 -13.23
CA LEU A 151 0.24 0.08 -13.00
C LEU A 151 0.92 0.48 -14.31
N LEU A 152 0.73 -0.27 -15.39
CA LEU A 152 1.23 0.11 -16.71
C LEU A 152 0.59 1.43 -17.18
N VAL A 153 -0.71 1.62 -16.97
CA VAL A 153 -1.40 2.89 -17.28
C VAL A 153 -0.80 4.04 -16.46
N LEU A 154 -0.58 3.85 -15.16
CA LEU A 154 -0.01 4.87 -14.27
C LEU A 154 1.47 5.19 -14.53
N SER A 155 2.23 4.24 -15.07
CA SER A 155 3.69 4.37 -15.29
C SER A 155 4.08 4.69 -16.74
N HIS A 156 3.15 4.64 -17.69
CA HIS A 156 3.43 4.78 -19.12
C HIS A 156 4.20 6.07 -19.46
N GLY A 157 3.88 7.19 -18.81
CA GLY A 157 4.59 8.46 -19.00
C GLY A 157 6.07 8.40 -18.56
N SER A 158 6.33 7.85 -17.37
CA SER A 158 7.69 7.73 -16.82
C SER A 158 8.54 6.73 -17.62
N LEU A 159 7.94 5.62 -18.06
CA LEU A 159 8.63 4.61 -18.88
C LEU A 159 9.17 5.20 -20.20
N ARG A 160 8.40 6.07 -20.86
CA ARG A 160 8.84 6.74 -22.10
C ARG A 160 9.89 7.82 -21.84
N ARG A 161 9.83 8.48 -20.68
CA ARG A 161 10.73 9.59 -20.33
C ARG A 161 12.14 9.10 -20.00
N SER A 162 12.26 7.98 -19.28
CA SER A 162 13.53 7.58 -18.66
C SER A 162 13.85 6.08 -18.82
N PRO A 163 13.84 5.50 -20.03
CA PRO A 163 14.01 4.05 -20.24
C PRO A 163 15.35 3.52 -19.73
N VAL A 164 16.42 4.32 -19.86
CA VAL A 164 17.76 3.95 -19.36
C VAL A 164 17.76 3.78 -17.85
N THR A 165 17.11 4.69 -17.12
CA THR A 165 16.98 4.58 -15.66
C THR A 165 16.24 3.31 -15.26
N VAL A 166 15.18 2.94 -15.99
CA VAL A 166 14.42 1.69 -15.72
C VAL A 166 15.31 0.46 -15.88
N VAL A 167 16.11 0.42 -16.95
CA VAL A 167 17.05 -0.68 -17.20
C VAL A 167 18.09 -0.76 -16.10
N LEU A 168 18.71 0.37 -15.73
CA LEU A 168 19.74 0.42 -14.69
C LEU A 168 19.18 0.00 -13.32
N VAL A 169 18.00 0.48 -12.94
CA VAL A 169 17.35 0.09 -11.68
C VAL A 169 17.02 -1.39 -11.69
N THR A 170 16.46 -1.92 -12.79
CA THR A 170 16.16 -3.35 -12.91
C THR A 170 17.41 -4.21 -12.79
N LEU A 171 18.52 -3.82 -13.43
CA LEU A 171 19.79 -4.53 -13.31
C LEU A 171 20.36 -4.46 -11.89
N ALA A 172 20.26 -3.30 -11.23
CA ALA A 172 20.70 -3.12 -9.85
C ALA A 172 19.89 -3.99 -8.88
N VAL A 173 18.55 -4.00 -9.02
CA VAL A 173 17.65 -4.86 -8.25
C VAL A 173 17.98 -6.32 -8.50
N TRP A 174 18.09 -6.75 -9.76
CA TRP A 174 18.44 -8.13 -10.10
C TRP A 174 19.76 -8.58 -9.45
N GLN A 175 20.82 -7.76 -9.59
CA GLN A 175 22.13 -8.06 -9.00
C GLN A 175 22.07 -8.11 -7.47
N PHE A 176 21.33 -7.20 -6.85
CA PHE A 176 21.11 -7.19 -5.40
C PHE A 176 20.38 -8.46 -4.94
N SER A 177 19.34 -8.87 -5.66
CA SER A 177 18.55 -10.06 -5.36
C SER A 177 19.33 -11.36 -5.55
N CYS A 178 20.16 -11.47 -6.59
CA CYS A 178 21.06 -12.64 -6.77
C CYS A 178 22.03 -12.83 -5.59
N ARG A 179 22.37 -11.76 -4.86
CA ARG A 179 23.26 -11.82 -3.70
C ARG A 179 22.54 -12.05 -2.37
N ASN A 180 21.23 -11.78 -2.29
CA ASN A 180 20.45 -11.79 -1.05
C ASN A 180 19.12 -12.55 -1.23
N TYR A 181 19.15 -13.74 -1.83
CA TYR A 181 17.92 -14.49 -2.11
C TYR A 181 17.51 -15.41 -0.95
N LEU A 182 16.20 -15.57 -0.82
CA LEU A 182 15.56 -16.49 0.12
C LEU A 182 15.38 -17.86 -0.55
N ASN A 183 15.75 -18.95 0.09
CA ASN A 183 15.70 -20.31 -0.48
C ASN A 183 14.45 -21.09 -0.04
N ILE A 184 13.27 -20.58 -0.42
CA ILE A 184 12.01 -21.30 -0.16
C ILE A 184 11.70 -22.26 -1.30
N ALA A 185 11.89 -21.82 -2.54
CA ALA A 185 11.68 -22.65 -3.72
C ALA A 185 12.95 -23.43 -4.09
N SER A 186 12.76 -24.55 -4.78
CA SER A 186 13.90 -25.32 -5.33
C SER A 186 14.59 -24.59 -6.49
N GLU A 187 13.84 -23.73 -7.18
CA GLU A 187 14.30 -22.97 -8.32
C GLU A 187 15.00 -21.67 -7.89
N PHE A 188 16.29 -21.56 -8.19
CA PHE A 188 17.07 -20.34 -7.92
C PHE A 188 16.42 -19.06 -8.49
N THR A 189 15.87 -19.13 -9.70
CA THR A 189 15.24 -17.97 -10.35
C THR A 189 14.01 -17.49 -9.59
N ALA A 190 13.18 -18.40 -9.04
CA ALA A 190 12.01 -18.05 -8.25
C ALA A 190 12.42 -17.30 -6.98
N ASN A 191 13.45 -17.80 -6.30
CA ASN A 191 14.02 -17.19 -5.11
C ASN A 191 14.55 -15.76 -5.37
N VAL A 192 15.24 -15.55 -6.50
CA VAL A 192 15.74 -14.22 -6.91
C VAL A 192 14.59 -13.28 -7.27
N LEU A 193 13.59 -13.75 -8.02
CA LEU A 193 12.41 -12.95 -8.40
C LEU A 193 11.62 -12.50 -7.17
N PHE A 194 11.51 -13.35 -6.15
CA PHE A 194 10.84 -13.02 -4.91
C PHE A 194 11.53 -11.88 -4.16
N THR A 195 12.86 -11.95 -4.00
CA THR A 195 13.64 -10.85 -3.41
C THR A 195 13.59 -9.59 -4.28
N ALA A 196 13.61 -9.74 -5.61
CA ALA A 196 13.52 -8.62 -6.54
C ALA A 196 12.19 -7.87 -6.39
N ALA A 197 11.08 -8.60 -6.25
CA ALA A 197 9.77 -8.00 -6.03
C ALA A 197 9.74 -7.10 -4.79
N HIS A 198 10.27 -7.58 -3.65
CA HIS A 198 10.36 -6.80 -2.41
C HIS A 198 11.31 -5.60 -2.55
N SER A 199 12.42 -5.76 -3.27
CA SER A 199 13.38 -4.70 -3.52
C SER A 199 12.78 -3.57 -4.37
N PHE A 200 12.00 -3.91 -5.39
CA PHE A 200 11.25 -2.93 -6.18
C PHE A 200 10.25 -2.14 -5.33
N GLU A 201 9.46 -2.82 -4.50
CA GLU A 201 8.52 -2.16 -3.60
C GLU A 201 9.20 -1.25 -2.58
N PHE A 202 10.40 -1.65 -2.12
CA PHE A 202 11.20 -0.85 -1.21
C PHE A 202 11.64 0.45 -1.87
N LEU A 203 12.19 0.39 -3.08
CA LEU A 203 12.52 1.59 -3.84
C LEU A 203 11.26 2.44 -4.11
N ALA A 204 10.14 1.77 -4.37
CA ALA A 204 8.90 2.45 -4.67
C ALA A 204 8.31 3.21 -3.47
N SER A 205 8.49 2.73 -2.24
CA SER A 205 8.07 3.49 -1.04
C SER A 205 8.84 4.79 -0.92
N PHE A 206 10.15 4.79 -1.21
CA PHE A 206 10.95 6.03 -1.20
C PHE A 206 10.54 6.97 -2.34
N ALA A 207 10.31 6.45 -3.54
CA ALA A 207 9.80 7.27 -4.65
C ALA A 207 8.45 7.91 -4.29
N TYR A 208 7.57 7.17 -3.61
CA TYR A 208 6.29 7.67 -3.09
C TYR A 208 6.50 8.80 -2.06
N LEU A 209 7.41 8.65 -1.09
CA LEU A 209 7.74 9.69 -0.13
C LEU A 209 8.33 10.93 -0.79
N PHE A 210 9.32 10.78 -1.67
CA PHE A 210 9.91 11.92 -2.38
C PHE A 210 8.87 12.66 -3.20
N ARG A 211 7.97 11.94 -3.87
CA ARG A 211 6.89 12.56 -4.61
C ARG A 211 5.94 13.31 -3.69
N THR A 212 5.59 12.74 -2.55
CA THR A 212 4.78 13.42 -1.52
C THR A 212 5.44 14.73 -1.08
N LEU A 213 6.77 14.74 -0.87
CA LEU A 213 7.52 15.94 -0.47
C LEU A 213 7.65 17.00 -1.59
N LEU A 214 7.60 16.58 -2.86
CA LEU A 214 7.79 17.46 -4.02
C LEU A 214 6.48 17.99 -4.60
N ILE A 215 5.34 17.41 -4.25
CA ILE A 215 4.03 17.95 -4.64
C ILE A 215 3.85 19.27 -3.90
N ASP A 216 3.98 20.37 -4.63
CA ASP A 216 3.73 21.71 -4.10
C ASP A 216 2.23 21.87 -3.81
N ASN A 217 1.89 21.87 -2.51
CA ASN A 217 0.52 21.97 -2.02
C ASN A 217 -0.10 23.37 -2.18
N GLY A 218 0.62 24.33 -2.79
CA GLY A 218 0.09 25.67 -3.09
C GLY A 218 -1.16 25.69 -3.99
N SER A 219 -1.51 24.56 -4.64
CA SER A 219 -2.77 24.44 -5.37
C SER A 219 -3.92 24.05 -4.42
N LYS A 220 -4.93 24.93 -4.30
CA LYS A 220 -6.08 24.84 -3.37
C LYS A 220 -7.02 23.64 -3.57
N GLY A 221 -6.60 22.61 -4.31
CA GLY A 221 -7.34 21.38 -4.54
C GLY A 221 -6.86 20.26 -3.62
N HIS A 222 -7.37 20.20 -2.39
CA HIS A 222 -7.20 19.00 -1.57
C HIS A 222 -7.96 17.83 -2.20
N HIS A 223 -7.23 16.96 -2.91
CA HIS A 223 -7.80 15.74 -3.45
C HIS A 223 -7.94 14.71 -2.32
N VAL A 224 -9.15 14.51 -1.81
CA VAL A 224 -9.47 13.55 -0.73
C VAL A 224 -8.90 12.14 -0.99
N SER A 225 -8.81 11.74 -2.27
CA SER A 225 -8.17 10.49 -2.68
C SER A 225 -6.71 10.35 -2.27
N VAL A 226 -5.95 11.44 -2.26
CA VAL A 226 -4.55 11.43 -1.86
C VAL A 226 -4.46 11.05 -0.37
N GLY A 227 -5.34 11.62 0.45
CA GLY A 227 -5.46 11.26 1.85
C GLY A 227 -5.82 9.79 2.07
N PHE A 228 -6.73 9.24 1.27
CA PHE A 228 -7.06 7.82 1.34
C PHE A 228 -5.83 6.93 1.08
N THR A 229 -5.06 7.22 0.03
CA THR A 229 -3.82 6.48 -0.27
C THR A 229 -2.82 6.58 0.88
N HIS A 230 -2.60 7.77 1.44
CA HIS A 230 -1.70 7.95 2.58
C HIS A 230 -2.11 7.18 3.84
N LEU A 231 -3.41 6.96 4.05
CA LEU A 231 -3.90 6.17 5.19
C LEU A 231 -3.86 4.66 4.94
N LEU A 232 -4.13 4.22 3.70
CA LEU A 232 -4.20 2.80 3.38
C LEU A 232 -2.81 2.16 3.21
N MET A 233 -1.82 2.88 2.67
CA MET A 233 -0.47 2.34 2.44
C MET A 233 0.22 1.85 3.73
N PRO A 234 0.19 2.58 4.87
CA PRO A 234 0.71 2.08 6.14
C PRO A 234 -0.02 0.83 6.64
N ILE A 235 -1.34 0.72 6.44
CA ILE A 235 -2.12 -0.45 6.86
C ILE A 235 -1.64 -1.66 6.07
N GLN A 236 -1.58 -1.57 4.74
CA GLN A 236 -1.10 -2.65 3.87
C GLN A 236 0.31 -3.10 4.24
N GLN A 237 1.20 -2.13 4.43
CA GLN A 237 2.58 -2.42 4.77
C GLN A 237 2.72 -2.96 6.19
N GLY A 238 1.85 -2.55 7.11
CA GLY A 238 1.77 -3.09 8.47
C GLY A 238 1.40 -4.57 8.47
N LEU A 239 0.47 -4.99 7.60
CA LEU A 239 0.13 -6.41 7.44
C LEU A 239 1.35 -7.22 6.96
N ALA A 240 2.07 -6.70 5.96
CA ALA A 240 3.29 -7.34 5.43
C ALA A 240 4.40 -7.43 6.49
N ALA A 241 4.70 -6.31 7.16
CA ALA A 241 5.74 -6.25 8.18
C ALA A 241 5.41 -7.17 9.37
N TYR A 242 4.15 -7.19 9.81
CA TYR A 242 3.71 -8.09 10.86
C TYR A 242 3.89 -9.56 10.47
N PHE A 243 3.48 -9.94 9.25
CA PHE A 243 3.70 -11.30 8.74
C PHE A 243 5.19 -11.66 8.76
N TRP A 244 6.07 -10.86 8.15
CA TRP A 244 7.47 -11.20 7.99
C TRP A 244 8.25 -11.27 9.30
N LEU A 245 7.90 -10.41 10.27
CA LEU A 245 8.53 -10.41 11.59
C LEU A 245 8.07 -11.58 12.46
N GLN A 246 6.83 -12.03 12.29
CA GLN A 246 6.25 -13.08 13.12
C GLN A 246 6.45 -14.48 12.52
N ALA A 247 6.48 -14.61 11.19
CA ALA A 247 6.56 -15.90 10.51
C ALA A 247 7.99 -16.46 10.41
N PHE A 248 9.01 -15.61 10.52
CA PHE A 248 10.40 -16.02 10.31
C PHE A 248 11.33 -15.47 11.38
N ASP A 249 12.12 -16.35 11.99
CA ASP A 249 13.26 -15.95 12.78
C ASP A 249 14.37 -15.40 11.87
N PRO A 250 15.09 -14.33 12.25
CA PRO A 250 16.21 -13.80 11.46
C PRO A 250 17.30 -14.84 11.15
N ASP A 251 17.45 -15.83 12.03
CA ASP A 251 18.45 -16.92 11.92
C ASP A 251 17.89 -18.19 11.27
N ALA A 252 16.68 -18.15 10.71
CA ALA A 252 16.10 -19.31 10.04
C ALA A 252 16.98 -19.76 8.85
N ASP A 253 17.15 -21.08 8.70
CA ASP A 253 17.93 -21.72 7.62
C ASP A 253 17.16 -21.71 6.28
N VAL A 254 16.58 -20.55 5.95
CA VAL A 254 15.85 -20.26 4.72
C VAL A 254 16.63 -19.29 3.83
N ASN A 255 17.84 -18.90 4.23
CA ASN A 255 18.69 -18.02 3.43
C ASN A 255 19.47 -18.84 2.41
N GLY A 256 19.26 -18.59 1.11
CA GLY A 256 20.02 -19.26 0.07
C GLY A 256 21.35 -18.57 -0.23
N GLY A 257 21.35 -17.24 -0.15
CA GLY A 257 22.55 -16.43 -0.29
C GLY A 257 22.41 -15.13 0.48
N GLY A 258 23.51 -14.66 1.08
CA GLY A 258 23.55 -13.40 1.82
C GLY A 258 22.58 -13.38 3.00
N LEU A 259 21.87 -12.25 3.16
CA LEU A 259 20.95 -11.99 4.28
C LEU A 259 19.50 -11.86 3.80
N GLY A 260 19.03 -12.79 2.97
CA GLY A 260 17.73 -12.69 2.28
C GLY A 260 16.55 -12.39 3.21
N ILE A 261 16.38 -13.14 4.30
CA ILE A 261 15.29 -12.95 5.26
C ILE A 261 15.37 -11.58 5.95
N ALA A 262 16.56 -11.20 6.42
CA ALA A 262 16.78 -9.94 7.11
C ALA A 262 16.57 -8.74 6.19
N VAL A 263 16.96 -8.84 4.92
CA VAL A 263 16.72 -7.83 3.90
C VAL A 263 15.21 -7.60 3.70
N ILE A 264 14.41 -8.67 3.64
CA ILE A 264 12.96 -8.56 3.51
C ILE A 264 12.34 -7.95 4.76
N GLN A 265 12.70 -8.45 5.96
CA GLN A 265 12.16 -7.94 7.23
C GLN A 265 12.48 -6.46 7.45
N ILE A 266 13.75 -6.06 7.30
CA ILE A 266 14.19 -4.67 7.41
C ILE A 266 13.50 -3.83 6.33
N GLY A 267 13.45 -4.33 5.10
CA GLY A 267 12.76 -3.67 3.99
C GLY A 267 11.30 -3.38 4.32
N CYS A 268 10.57 -4.34 4.86
CA CYS A 268 9.16 -4.18 5.23
C CYS A 268 8.96 -3.16 6.36
N VAL A 269 9.82 -3.17 7.38
CA VAL A 269 9.76 -2.22 8.50
C VAL A 269 10.09 -0.80 8.04
N VAL A 270 11.11 -0.64 7.19
CA VAL A 270 11.49 0.66 6.63
C VAL A 270 10.40 1.19 5.71
N GLN A 271 9.83 0.36 4.82
CA GLN A 271 8.68 0.71 3.99
C GLN A 271 7.51 1.20 4.87
N LEU A 272 7.23 0.53 6.00
CA LEU A 272 6.18 0.95 6.93
C LEU A 272 6.48 2.33 7.50
N GLY A 273 7.70 2.56 7.97
CA GLY A 273 8.15 3.86 8.47
C GLY A 273 8.03 4.97 7.41
N VAL A 274 8.38 4.67 6.16
CA VAL A 274 8.25 5.60 5.03
C VAL A 274 6.78 5.96 4.77
N TYR A 275 5.87 4.98 4.74
CA TYR A 275 4.45 5.26 4.55
C TYR A 275 3.83 6.00 5.75
N LEU A 276 4.21 5.66 6.99
CA LEU A 276 3.79 6.41 8.18
C LEU A 276 4.27 7.86 8.14
N ALA A 277 5.50 8.10 7.68
CA ALA A 277 6.02 9.46 7.47
C ALA A 277 5.19 10.21 6.42
N THR A 278 4.84 9.58 5.30
CA THR A 278 3.97 10.22 4.29
C THR A 278 2.59 10.55 4.85
N ALA A 279 2.01 9.67 5.67
CA ALA A 279 0.72 9.89 6.30
C ALA A 279 0.77 11.03 7.33
N ALA A 280 1.87 11.12 8.08
CA ALA A 280 2.10 12.20 9.03
C ALA A 280 2.26 13.56 8.32
N LEU A 281 3.02 13.62 7.23
CA LEU A 281 3.17 14.83 6.40
C LEU A 281 1.82 15.29 5.86
N TYR A 282 1.07 14.40 5.22
CA TYR A 282 -0.27 14.70 4.72
C TYR A 282 -1.20 15.22 5.84
N THR A 283 -1.16 14.59 7.01
CA THR A 283 -1.99 14.99 8.15
C THR A 283 -1.58 16.36 8.70
N ALA A 284 -0.27 16.64 8.78
CA ALA A 284 0.25 17.92 9.23
C ALA A 284 -0.17 19.06 8.30
N GLU A 285 -0.09 18.84 6.98
CA GLU A 285 -0.52 19.80 5.97
C GLU A 285 -2.03 20.05 6.05
N TRP A 286 -2.82 18.99 6.18
CA TRP A 286 -4.27 19.09 6.36
C TRP A 286 -4.67 19.96 7.56
N PHE A 287 -3.96 19.86 8.68
CA PHE A 287 -4.22 20.69 9.86
C PHE A 287 -3.66 22.12 9.74
N GLY A 288 -2.54 22.31 9.03
CA GLY A 288 -1.96 23.63 8.75
C GLY A 288 -2.91 24.51 7.95
N ASP A 289 -3.55 23.95 6.92
CA ASP A 289 -4.45 24.70 6.05
C ASP A 289 -5.75 25.14 6.75
N GLN A 290 -6.21 24.40 7.77
CA GLN A 290 -7.37 24.83 8.57
C GLN A 290 -7.07 26.02 9.48
N GLN A 291 -5.80 26.27 9.78
CA GLN A 291 -5.40 27.35 10.68
C GLN A 291 -5.19 28.69 9.99
N GLN A 292 -5.19 28.80 8.65
CA GLN A 292 -5.15 30.08 7.94
C GLN A 292 -6.55 30.73 7.92
N PRO A 293 -6.88 31.61 8.86
CA PRO A 293 -8.22 32.14 9.01
C PRO A 293 -8.25 33.47 8.26
N TRP A 294 -8.73 33.46 7.01
CA TRP A 294 -9.32 34.63 6.31
C TRP A 294 -8.54 35.97 6.27
N GLU A 295 -7.29 36.05 6.74
CA GLU A 295 -6.52 37.32 6.90
C GLU A 295 -6.26 38.09 5.59
N GLY A 296 -6.56 37.52 4.42
CA GLY A 296 -6.20 38.09 3.12
C GLY A 296 -7.34 38.35 2.13
N SER A 297 -8.61 38.39 2.55
CA SER A 297 -9.73 38.71 1.63
C SER A 297 -10.27 40.14 1.77
N HIS A 298 -9.41 41.10 2.13
CA HIS A 298 -9.68 42.49 1.79
C HIS A 298 -9.24 42.73 0.35
N PRO A 299 -10.16 42.91 -0.62
CA PRO A 299 -9.76 43.45 -1.91
C PRO A 299 -9.16 44.83 -1.63
N ILE A 300 -7.88 44.99 -1.94
CA ILE A 300 -7.30 46.33 -2.09
C ILE A 300 -8.00 46.91 -3.31
N THR A 301 -9.13 47.59 -3.08
CA THR A 301 -9.71 48.53 -4.03
C THR A 301 -8.70 49.67 -4.15
N ALA A 302 -7.75 49.50 -5.06
CA ALA A 302 -6.95 50.60 -5.56
C ALA A 302 -7.86 51.42 -6.49
N ASP A 303 -8.69 52.27 -5.89
CA ASP A 303 -9.23 53.42 -6.58
C ASP A 303 -8.08 54.44 -6.74
N ILE A 304 -7.49 54.50 -7.93
CA ILE A 304 -6.77 55.67 -8.47
C ILE A 304 -7.22 55.87 -9.91
#